data_AF-A0A3N1KA21-F1
#
_entry.id   AF-A0A3N1KA21-F1
#
_cell.length_a   1.000
_cell.length_b   1.000
_cell.length_c   1.000
_cell.angle_alpha   90.00
_cell.angle_beta   90.00
_cell.angle_gamma   90.00
#
_symmetry.space_group_name_H-M   'P 1'
#
loop_
_entity.id
_entity.type
_entity.pdbx_description
1 polymer ?
#
loop_
_entity_poly.entity_id
_entity_poly.type
_entity_poly.pdbx_seq_one_letter_code
_entity_poly.pdbx_strand_id
1 'polypeptide(L)'
;MTVTPASPSPPAADPHRPVVTDDELLARVESLVPVAVRRQLWTLFLDADQVQLPMVVPLEGIPERPDRLAVERWGDALDEVASEFGVSAVVFVLERPGPAVDSASDVAWRDALSGLSEARRYAVRAVLTCTSDGVVAPADTRSVTATDRDRCPRPQSSPSRLRFSEVLAVR
;
A
#
# COMPACT_ATOMS: atom_id res chain seq x y z
N MET A 1 -33.02 -16.23 -36.08
CA MET A 1 -32.01 -15.44 -35.34
C MET A 1 -32.01 -15.93 -33.91
N THR A 2 -31.02 -16.73 -33.53
CA THR A 2 -30.85 -17.24 -32.16
C THR A 2 -29.98 -16.25 -31.41
N VAL A 3 -30.54 -15.54 -30.43
CA VAL A 3 -29.78 -14.69 -29.51
C VAL A 3 -29.14 -15.59 -28.47
N THR A 4 -27.81 -15.70 -28.49
CA THR A 4 -27.05 -16.33 -27.41
C THR A 4 -27.30 -15.53 -26.12
N PRO A 5 -27.79 -16.13 -25.04
CA PRO A 5 -27.95 -15.41 -23.78
C PRO A 5 -26.56 -14.97 -23.29
N ALA A 6 -26.45 -13.70 -22.90
CA ALA A 6 -25.27 -13.17 -22.22
C ALA A 6 -24.97 -14.03 -20.99
N SER A 7 -23.71 -14.46 -20.84
CA SER A 7 -23.26 -15.12 -19.61
C SER A 7 -23.60 -14.23 -18.41
N PRO A 8 -24.07 -14.79 -17.28
CA PRO A 8 -24.36 -13.99 -16.10
C PRO A 8 -23.08 -13.26 -15.69
N SER A 9 -23.14 -11.93 -15.60
CA SER A 9 -22.07 -11.15 -14.99
C SER A 9 -21.79 -11.73 -13.60
N PRO A 10 -20.53 -11.89 -13.20
CA PRO A 10 -20.21 -12.26 -11.82
C PRO A 10 -20.95 -11.30 -10.87
N PRO A 11 -21.42 -11.79 -9.70
CA PRO A 11 -22.05 -10.90 -8.73
C PRO A 11 -21.10 -9.75 -8.44
N ALA A 12 -21.61 -8.51 -8.49
CA ALA A 12 -20.83 -7.34 -8.16
C ALA A 12 -20.22 -7.54 -6.77
N ALA A 13 -18.89 -7.44 -6.67
CA ALA A 13 -18.20 -7.61 -5.40
C ALA A 13 -18.75 -6.58 -4.40
N ASP A 14 -19.08 -7.02 -3.18
CA ASP A 14 -19.53 -6.11 -2.13
C ASP A 14 -18.39 -5.14 -1.77
N PRO A 15 -18.54 -3.82 -2.04
CA PRO A 15 -17.48 -2.85 -1.79
C PRO A 15 -17.18 -2.68 -0.29
N HIS A 16 -18.15 -2.99 0.57
CA HIS A 16 -18.04 -2.88 2.03
C HIS A 16 -17.44 -4.13 2.67
N ARG A 17 -17.19 -5.19 1.89
CA ARG A 17 -16.51 -6.38 2.39
C ARG A 17 -15.07 -6.04 2.78
N PRO A 18 -14.61 -6.41 3.99
CA PRO A 18 -13.21 -6.33 4.37
C PRO A 18 -12.29 -7.05 3.38
N VAL A 19 -11.09 -6.52 3.20
CA VAL A 19 -10.03 -7.06 2.34
C VAL A 19 -8.90 -7.57 3.24
N VAL A 20 -8.97 -8.84 3.61
CA VAL A 20 -8.10 -9.42 4.66
C VAL A 20 -6.92 -10.16 4.04
N THR A 21 -7.14 -10.84 2.92
CA THR A 21 -6.09 -11.60 2.22
C THR A 21 -5.51 -10.84 1.03
N ASP A 22 -4.31 -11.24 0.61
CA ASP A 22 -3.67 -10.68 -0.57
C ASP A 22 -4.46 -11.02 -1.86
N ASP A 23 -5.08 -12.20 -1.94
CA ASP A 23 -5.96 -12.59 -3.05
C ASP A 23 -7.22 -11.71 -3.12
N GLU A 24 -7.81 -11.39 -1.97
CA GLU A 24 -8.96 -10.46 -1.90
C GLU A 24 -8.55 -9.06 -2.33
N LEU A 25 -7.33 -8.64 -1.95
CA LEU A 25 -6.80 -7.34 -2.35
C LEU A 25 -6.55 -7.28 -3.86
N LEU A 26 -5.94 -8.33 -4.43
CA LEU A 26 -5.73 -8.43 -5.88
C LEU A 26 -7.07 -8.39 -6.62
N ALA A 27 -8.04 -9.21 -6.23
CA ALA A 27 -9.36 -9.20 -6.84
C ALA A 27 -10.06 -7.84 -6.72
N ARG A 28 -9.88 -7.14 -5.59
CA ARG A 28 -10.41 -5.78 -5.39
C ARG A 28 -9.74 -4.76 -6.31
N VAL A 29 -8.44 -4.88 -6.51
CA VAL A 29 -7.67 -3.96 -7.37
C VAL A 29 -7.95 -4.22 -8.84
N GLU A 30 -8.02 -5.47 -9.29
CA GLU A 30 -8.46 -5.86 -10.64
C GLU A 30 -9.89 -5.36 -10.93
N SER A 31 -10.73 -5.43 -9.90
CA SER A 31 -11.90 -4.60 -9.63
C SER A 31 -11.97 -3.23 -10.31
N LEU A 32 -10.94 -2.44 -10.00
CA LEU A 32 -10.91 -0.98 -10.14
C LEU A 32 -9.99 -0.56 -11.28
N VAL A 33 -8.89 -1.27 -11.45
CA VAL A 33 -7.82 -1.02 -12.42
C VAL A 33 -7.49 -2.33 -13.14
N PRO A 34 -8.39 -2.82 -14.02
CA PRO A 34 -8.30 -4.17 -14.57
C PRO A 34 -7.12 -4.37 -15.54
N VAL A 35 -6.73 -3.31 -16.25
CA VAL A 35 -5.62 -3.34 -17.20
C VAL A 35 -4.98 -1.96 -17.31
N ALA A 36 -3.68 -1.94 -17.58
CA ALA A 36 -2.96 -0.70 -17.77
C ALA A 36 -3.30 0.00 -19.09
N VAL A 37 -3.59 1.29 -18.99
CA VAL A 37 -3.82 2.22 -20.10
C VAL A 37 -2.65 3.20 -20.21
N ARG A 38 -2.08 3.64 -19.08
CA ARG A 38 -1.01 4.65 -19.03
C ARG A 38 -0.19 4.55 -17.76
N ARG A 39 0.91 5.32 -17.73
CA ARG A 39 1.75 5.42 -16.53
C ARG A 39 1.08 6.34 -15.49
N GLN A 40 0.63 5.78 -14.38
CA GLN A 40 0.05 6.52 -13.26
C GLN A 40 0.14 5.73 -11.94
N LEU A 41 0.01 6.43 -10.82
CA LEU A 41 -0.05 5.81 -9.49
C LEU A 41 -1.47 5.93 -8.95
N TRP A 42 -2.09 4.80 -8.59
CA TRP A 42 -3.34 4.79 -7.84
C TRP A 42 -3.07 4.63 -6.36
N THR A 43 -3.85 5.35 -5.54
CA THR A 43 -3.88 5.16 -4.08
C THR A 43 -5.28 4.76 -3.65
N LEU A 44 -5.38 3.60 -3.01
CA LEU A 44 -6.59 3.10 -2.36
C LEU A 44 -6.42 3.18 -0.85
N PHE A 45 -7.52 3.37 -0.14
CA PHE A 45 -7.52 3.60 1.30
C PHE A 45 -8.36 2.54 2.01
N LEU A 46 -7.80 1.97 3.08
CA LEU A 46 -8.47 1.01 3.96
C LEU A 46 -8.60 1.62 5.35
N ASP A 47 -9.76 1.43 5.98
CA ASP A 47 -9.96 1.76 7.38
C ASP A 47 -9.36 0.70 8.33
N ALA A 48 -9.57 0.86 9.64
CA ALA A 48 -9.04 -0.05 10.65
C ALA A 48 -9.60 -1.49 10.54
N ASP A 49 -10.79 -1.66 9.97
CA ASP A 49 -11.45 -2.94 9.76
C ASP A 49 -11.09 -3.59 8.41
N GLN A 50 -10.10 -3.02 7.71
CA GLN A 50 -9.67 -3.43 6.36
C GLN A 50 -10.77 -3.28 5.31
N VAL A 51 -11.76 -2.41 5.55
CA VAL A 51 -12.77 -2.07 4.55
C VAL A 51 -12.22 -0.93 3.68
N GLN A 52 -12.36 -1.09 2.37
CA GLN A 52 -11.96 -0.03 1.45
C GLN A 52 -12.91 1.15 1.57
N LEU A 53 -12.36 2.34 1.79
CA LEU A 53 -13.11 3.59 1.70
C LEU A 53 -13.55 3.82 0.25
N PRO A 54 -14.69 4.51 0.00
CA PRO A 54 -15.16 4.82 -1.35
C PRO A 54 -14.36 5.96 -2.00
N MET A 55 -13.03 5.93 -1.85
CA MET A 55 -12.08 6.92 -2.33
C MET A 55 -10.91 6.20 -3.00
N VAL A 56 -10.58 6.63 -4.21
CA VAL A 56 -9.39 6.21 -4.96
C VAL A 56 -8.79 7.45 -5.60
N VAL A 57 -7.49 7.67 -5.41
CA VAL A 57 -6.82 8.87 -5.92
C VAL A 57 -5.81 8.48 -7.01
N PRO A 58 -6.04 8.86 -8.27
CA PRO A 58 -5.05 8.74 -9.33
C PRO A 58 -4.05 9.91 -9.29
N LEU A 59 -2.77 9.60 -9.46
CA LEU A 59 -1.71 10.54 -9.75
C LEU A 59 -1.14 10.25 -11.13
N GLU A 60 -1.53 11.07 -12.10
CA GLU A 60 -1.11 10.95 -13.49
C GLU A 60 0.29 11.53 -13.73
N GLY A 61 0.97 11.04 -14.78
CA GLY A 61 2.22 11.67 -15.25
C GLY A 61 3.42 11.47 -14.32
N ILE A 62 3.40 10.43 -13.48
CA ILE A 62 4.53 10.09 -12.62
C ILE A 62 5.79 9.79 -13.48
N PRO A 63 6.99 10.21 -13.04
CA PRO A 63 8.22 9.95 -13.76
C PRO A 63 8.58 8.46 -13.80
N GLU A 64 9.50 8.10 -14.70
CA GLU A 64 10.01 6.74 -14.81
C GLU A 64 10.70 6.27 -13.53
N ARG A 65 11.40 7.17 -12.82
CA ARG A 65 11.97 6.88 -11.51
C ARG A 65 11.36 7.80 -10.45
N PRO A 66 11.11 7.29 -9.23
CA PRO A 66 10.61 8.13 -8.15
C PRO A 66 11.64 9.19 -7.77
N ASP A 67 11.17 10.40 -7.57
CA ASP A 67 11.92 11.40 -6.80
C ASP A 67 11.56 11.21 -5.31
N ARG A 68 12.58 10.98 -4.48
CA ARG A 68 12.36 10.65 -3.07
C ARG A 68 11.66 11.78 -2.31
N LEU A 69 12.01 13.04 -2.60
CA LEU A 69 11.40 14.18 -1.92
C LEU A 69 9.93 14.33 -2.31
N ALA A 70 9.60 14.12 -3.59
CA ALA A 70 8.21 14.12 -4.06
C ALA A 70 7.39 12.98 -3.44
N VAL A 71 7.97 11.78 -3.31
CA VAL A 71 7.33 10.63 -2.66
C VAL A 71 7.05 10.93 -1.18
N GLU A 72 7.99 11.53 -0.45
CA GLU A 72 7.77 11.92 0.95
C GLU A 72 6.66 12.96 1.08
N ARG A 73 6.65 13.99 0.22
CA ARG A 73 5.57 14.99 0.21
C ARG A 73 4.21 14.39 -0.10
N TRP A 74 4.17 13.38 -0.98
CA TRP A 74 2.95 12.62 -1.22
C TRP A 74 2.52 11.86 0.03
N GLY A 75 3.46 11.23 0.73
CA GLY A 75 3.18 10.62 2.03
C GLY A 75 2.64 11.60 3.07
N ASP A 76 3.13 12.85 3.10
CA ASP A 76 2.65 13.90 4.01
C ASP A 76 1.19 14.24 3.71
N ALA A 77 0.84 14.38 2.43
CA ALA A 77 -0.54 14.59 2.02
C ALA A 77 -1.46 13.42 2.39
N LEU A 78 -0.97 12.17 2.26
CA LEU A 78 -1.73 10.99 2.67
C LEU A 78 -1.93 10.89 4.19
N ASP A 79 -1.02 11.47 4.99
CA ASP A 79 -1.13 11.48 6.44
C ASP A 79 -2.25 12.41 6.92
N GLU A 80 -2.44 13.54 6.23
CA GLU A 80 -3.58 14.44 6.44
C GLU A 80 -4.91 13.74 6.08
N VAL A 81 -4.94 13.05 4.93
CA VAL A 81 -6.10 12.23 4.52
C VAL A 81 -6.40 11.15 5.57
N ALA A 82 -5.36 10.49 6.10
CA ALA A 82 -5.52 9.48 7.14
C ALA A 82 -6.11 10.06 8.42
N SER A 83 -5.65 11.25 8.82
CA SER A 83 -6.19 11.96 9.98
C SER A 83 -7.66 12.38 9.79
N GLU A 84 -8.06 12.80 8.60
CA GLU A 84 -9.41 13.28 8.32
C GLU A 84 -10.42 12.13 8.17
N PHE A 85 -10.04 11.06 7.46
CA PHE A 85 -10.96 9.99 7.07
C PHE A 85 -10.78 8.67 7.85
N GLY A 86 -9.86 8.62 8.81
CA GLY A 86 -9.62 7.42 9.63
C GLY A 86 -8.98 6.27 8.84
N VAL A 87 -8.12 6.59 7.87
CA VAL A 87 -7.38 5.59 7.10
C VAL A 87 -6.38 4.89 8.01
N SER A 88 -6.38 3.56 8.02
CA SER A 88 -5.38 2.75 8.72
C SER A 88 -4.29 2.21 7.79
N ALA A 89 -4.62 2.01 6.51
CA ALA A 89 -3.67 1.51 5.53
C ALA A 89 -3.95 2.04 4.12
N VAL A 90 -2.89 2.15 3.33
CA VAL A 90 -2.96 2.50 1.91
C VAL A 90 -2.44 1.36 1.05
N VAL A 91 -3.00 1.24 -0.15
CA VAL A 91 -2.51 0.35 -1.20
C VAL A 91 -2.17 1.20 -2.41
N PHE A 92 -0.95 1.02 -2.90
CA PHE A 92 -0.50 1.66 -4.12
C PHE A 92 -0.58 0.71 -5.31
N VAL A 93 -0.99 1.22 -6.47
CA VAL A 93 -0.97 0.47 -7.73
C VAL A 93 -0.23 1.30 -8.76
N LEU A 94 0.95 0.82 -9.15
CA LEU A 94 1.72 1.39 -10.25
C LEU A 94 1.14 0.88 -11.57
N GLU A 95 0.35 1.70 -12.24
CA GLU A 95 -0.14 1.38 -13.57
C GLU A 95 0.93 1.74 -14.61
N ARG A 96 1.24 0.81 -15.50
CA ARG A 96 2.03 1.07 -16.71
C ARG A 96 1.78 0.03 -17.81
N PRO A 97 1.57 0.44 -19.08
CA PRO A 97 1.55 -0.51 -20.18
C PRO A 97 2.85 -1.29 -20.31
N GLY A 98 2.76 -2.53 -20.81
CA GLY A 98 3.89 -3.43 -20.96
C GLY A 98 3.70 -4.75 -20.21
N PRO A 99 4.73 -5.61 -20.19
CA PRO A 99 4.63 -6.95 -19.64
C PRO A 99 4.48 -6.96 -18.12
N ALA A 100 3.92 -8.05 -17.60
CA ALA A 100 3.81 -8.38 -16.17
C ALA A 100 5.15 -8.50 -15.41
N VAL A 101 6.29 -8.53 -16.12
CA VAL A 101 7.62 -8.61 -15.50
C VAL A 101 8.02 -7.25 -14.94
N ASP A 102 8.50 -7.24 -13.70
CA ASP A 102 9.03 -6.04 -13.05
C ASP A 102 10.21 -5.44 -13.82
N SER A 103 10.11 -4.15 -14.11
CA SER A 103 11.21 -3.33 -14.60
C SER A 103 12.00 -2.72 -13.42
N ALA A 104 13.18 -2.18 -13.71
CA ALA A 104 13.95 -1.42 -12.73
C ALA A 104 13.19 -0.18 -12.19
N SER A 105 12.29 0.39 -13.00
CA SER A 105 11.38 1.46 -12.57
C SER A 105 10.43 0.95 -11.48
N ASP A 106 9.82 -0.22 -11.69
CA ASP A 106 8.79 -0.76 -10.78
C ASP A 106 9.39 -1.09 -9.43
N VAL A 107 10.58 -1.69 -9.42
CA VAL A 107 11.34 -1.96 -8.19
C VAL A 107 11.65 -0.65 -7.46
N ALA A 108 12.15 0.37 -8.15
CA ALA A 108 12.48 1.65 -7.52
C ALA A 108 11.25 2.35 -6.91
N TRP A 109 10.12 2.35 -7.61
CA TRP A 109 8.86 2.88 -7.10
C TRP A 109 8.33 2.09 -5.91
N ARG A 110 8.40 0.76 -5.97
CA ARG A 110 8.00 -0.12 -4.87
C ARG A 110 8.81 0.15 -3.60
N ASP A 111 10.12 0.24 -3.72
CA ASP A 111 11.02 0.51 -2.59
C ASP A 111 10.71 1.88 -1.98
N ALA A 112 10.55 2.91 -2.82
CA ALA A 112 10.25 4.26 -2.36
C ALA A 112 8.89 4.36 -1.64
N LEU A 113 7.84 3.74 -2.20
CA LEU A 113 6.50 3.79 -1.63
C LEU A 113 6.36 2.93 -0.38
N SER A 114 6.96 1.73 -0.35
CA SER A 114 6.93 0.84 0.82
C SER A 114 7.61 1.48 2.04
N GLY A 115 8.64 2.30 1.81
CA GLY A 115 9.37 3.04 2.83
C GLY A 115 8.57 4.15 3.53
N LEU A 116 7.39 4.54 3.05
CA LEU A 116 6.60 5.62 3.65
C LEU A 116 6.03 5.27 5.04
N SER A 117 5.96 3.99 5.40
CA SER A 117 5.24 3.51 6.58
C SER A 117 5.88 3.86 7.93
N GLU A 118 7.19 4.13 7.99
CA GLU A 118 7.94 4.17 9.26
C GLU A 118 7.60 5.37 10.17
N ALA A 119 6.89 6.39 9.67
CA ALA A 119 6.64 7.64 10.40
C ALA A 119 5.20 8.18 10.28
N ARG A 120 4.23 7.38 9.81
CA ARG A 120 2.90 7.86 9.40
C ARG A 120 1.76 7.16 10.12
N ARG A 121 0.58 7.79 10.10
CA ARG A 121 -0.67 7.30 10.71
C ARG A 121 -1.26 6.09 10.01
N TYR A 122 -0.85 5.85 8.77
CA TYR A 122 -1.28 4.72 7.96
C TYR A 122 -0.09 3.77 7.68
N ALA A 123 -0.40 2.49 7.50
CA ALA A 123 0.55 1.51 6.97
C ALA A 123 0.48 1.46 5.44
N VAL A 124 1.60 1.12 4.78
CA VAL A 124 1.56 0.74 3.36
C VAL A 124 1.30 -0.77 3.30
N ARG A 125 0.07 -1.16 2.95
CA ARG A 125 -0.34 -2.58 2.95
C ARG A 125 0.25 -3.35 1.78
N ALA A 126 0.33 -2.71 0.61
CA ALA A 126 0.90 -3.29 -0.59
C ALA A 126 1.27 -2.21 -1.62
N VAL A 127 2.24 -2.54 -2.47
CA VAL A 127 2.54 -1.82 -3.71
C VAL A 127 2.46 -2.83 -4.86
N LEU A 128 1.38 -2.74 -5.63
CA LEU A 128 1.07 -3.62 -6.75
C LEU A 128 1.44 -2.97 -8.08
N THR A 129 1.52 -3.75 -9.14
CA THR A 129 1.72 -3.24 -10.50
C THR A 129 0.53 -3.64 -11.37
N CYS A 130 -0.08 -2.69 -12.07
CA CYS A 130 -1.06 -2.98 -13.12
C CYS A 130 -0.37 -2.85 -14.47
N THR A 131 -0.44 -3.92 -15.26
CA THR A 131 0.24 -4.06 -16.56
C THR A 131 -0.76 -4.35 -17.67
N SER A 132 -0.28 -4.53 -18.90
CA SER A 132 -1.12 -4.96 -20.01
C SER A 132 -1.69 -6.37 -19.84
N ASP A 133 -1.09 -7.17 -18.96
CA ASP A 133 -1.51 -8.54 -18.63
C ASP A 133 -2.41 -8.60 -17.38
N GLY A 134 -2.71 -7.44 -16.77
CA GLY A 134 -3.49 -7.34 -15.53
C GLY A 134 -2.66 -6.91 -14.31
N VAL A 135 -3.21 -7.10 -13.12
CA VAL A 135 -2.61 -6.69 -11.85
C VAL A 135 -1.73 -7.82 -11.32
N VAL A 136 -0.52 -7.48 -10.91
CA VAL A 136 0.43 -8.42 -10.32
C VAL A 136 0.92 -7.93 -8.97
N ALA A 137 0.99 -8.87 -8.02
CA ALA A 137 1.77 -8.70 -6.81
C ALA A 137 3.27 -8.78 -7.14
N PRO A 138 4.14 -8.14 -6.35
CA PRO A 138 5.59 -8.33 -6.47
C PRO A 138 5.95 -9.81 -6.43
N ALA A 139 6.88 -10.25 -7.27
CA ALA A 139 7.47 -11.57 -7.13
C ALA A 139 8.24 -11.65 -5.80
N ASP A 140 7.68 -12.37 -4.82
CA ASP A 140 8.21 -12.63 -3.48
C ASP A 140 8.65 -11.39 -2.66
N THR A 141 7.69 -10.70 -2.05
CA THR A 141 7.86 -10.36 -0.63
C THR A 141 7.72 -11.65 0.15
N ARG A 142 8.84 -12.25 0.59
CA ARG A 142 8.80 -13.33 1.59
C ARG A 142 7.82 -12.92 2.68
N SER A 143 6.78 -13.72 2.86
CA SER A 143 5.84 -13.57 3.96
C SER A 143 6.64 -13.43 5.25
N VAL A 144 6.58 -12.25 5.88
CA VAL A 144 6.93 -12.17 7.30
C VAL A 144 5.81 -12.95 7.98
N THR A 145 6.07 -14.23 8.24
CA THR A 145 5.17 -15.05 9.03
C THR A 145 4.97 -14.34 10.36
N ALA A 146 3.70 -14.09 10.68
CA ALA A 146 3.25 -13.72 12.01
C ALA A 146 3.60 -14.88 12.96
N THR A 147 4.83 -14.93 13.42
CA THR A 147 5.29 -15.82 14.49
C THR A 147 6.39 -15.13 15.29
N ASP A 148 6.12 -13.92 15.76
CA ASP A 148 6.80 -13.37 16.94
C ASP A 148 5.91 -12.33 17.66
N ARG A 149 4.63 -12.67 17.87
CA ARG A 149 3.74 -11.89 18.77
C ARG A 149 3.61 -12.50 20.17
N ASP A 150 4.35 -13.57 20.47
CA ASP A 150 4.23 -14.28 21.75
C ASP A 150 5.52 -14.34 22.57
N ARG A 151 6.52 -13.52 22.25
CA ARG A 151 7.65 -13.29 23.15
C ARG A 151 7.40 -12.05 23.99
N CYS A 152 6.56 -12.21 25.02
CA CYS A 152 6.51 -11.29 26.15
C CYS A 152 7.81 -11.48 26.97
N PRO A 153 8.78 -10.55 26.98
CA PRO A 153 9.96 -10.70 27.81
C PRO A 153 9.56 -10.31 29.25
N ARG A 154 9.74 -11.24 30.19
CA ARG A 154 9.59 -10.97 31.62
C ARG A 154 10.44 -9.76 32.04
N PRO A 155 9.96 -8.89 32.96
CA PRO A 155 10.77 -7.82 33.50
C PRO A 155 11.91 -8.43 34.32
N GLN A 156 13.16 -8.13 33.93
CA GLN A 156 14.31 -8.37 34.79
C GLN A 156 14.79 -7.06 35.41
N SER A 157 15.10 -7.17 36.69
CA SER A 157 15.34 -6.16 37.71
C SER A 157 16.31 -5.03 37.31
N SER A 158 16.04 -3.84 37.86
CA SER A 158 16.90 -2.65 37.81
C SER A 158 18.37 -2.93 38.16
N PRO A 159 19.29 -2.06 37.70
CA PRO A 159 19.88 -1.16 38.68
C PRO A 159 20.10 0.28 38.20
N SER A 160 20.05 1.16 39.20
CA SER A 160 20.80 2.43 39.32
C SER A 160 20.43 3.62 38.43
N ARG A 161 19.79 4.59 39.10
CA ARG A 161 19.59 5.98 38.68
C ARG A 161 20.88 6.62 38.16
N LEU A 162 20.82 7.23 36.98
CA LEU A 162 21.74 8.31 36.58
C LEU A 162 20.94 9.57 36.31
N ARG A 163 21.46 10.69 36.81
CA ARG A 163 20.77 11.98 36.94
C ARG A 163 20.76 12.77 35.64
N PHE A 164 19.65 13.47 35.42
CA PHE A 164 19.29 14.27 34.26
C PHE A 164 20.03 15.63 34.13
N SER A 165 21.23 15.77 34.66
CA SER A 165 21.90 17.07 34.81
C SER A 165 23.33 17.05 34.31
N GLU A 166 23.58 16.59 33.07
CA GLU A 166 24.92 16.67 32.48
C GLU A 166 25.00 16.50 30.94
N VAL A 167 24.16 17.14 30.13
CA VAL A 167 24.51 17.44 28.72
C VAL A 167 23.86 18.75 28.28
N LEU A 168 24.32 19.85 28.87
CA LEU A 168 24.06 21.21 28.37
C LEU A 168 25.30 22.05 28.67
N ALA A 169 26.32 21.92 27.80
CA ALA A 169 27.34 22.95 27.60
C ALA A 169 28.24 22.58 26.40
N VAL A 170 28.69 23.64 25.73
CA VAL A 170 29.79 23.74 24.75
C VAL A 170 29.36 23.49 23.29
N ARG A 171 29.43 24.45 22.36
CA ARG A 171 29.83 25.88 22.35
C ARG A 171 29.27 26.48 21.07
#